data_AF-A0A9J5XWI8-F1
#
_entry.id   AF-A0A9J5XWI8-F1
#
_cell.length_a   1.000
_cell.length_b   1.000
_cell.length_c   1.000
_cell.angle_alpha   90.00
_cell.angle_beta   90.00
_cell.angle_gamma   90.00
#
_symmetry.space_group_name_H-M   'P 1'
#
loop_
_entity.id
_entity.type
_entity.pdbx_description
1 polymer ?
#
loop_
_entity_poly.entity_id
_entity_poly.type
_entity_poly.pdbx_seq_one_letter_code
_entity_poly.pdbx_strand_id
1 'polypeptide(L)'
;MLLKDSIRRWQILDVIDTPGFDFNVESGLIVNEIGKCIDLADDDVHAVLFVLSVRTSFSKKERAAIQYFKKLVGTKISDYMILVYTGGDKLEDNDSLNDHLDCSRPEDLKEALKDVWV
;
A
#
# COMPACT_ATOMS: atom_id res chain seq x y z
N MET A 1 1.66 -4.10 -16.12
CA MET A 1 2.66 -5.10 -15.70
C MET A 1 2.77 -6.14 -16.80
N LEU A 2 3.97 -6.43 -17.32
CA LEU A 2 4.20 -7.55 -18.25
C LEU A 2 5.10 -8.57 -17.55
N LEU A 3 4.58 -9.79 -17.35
CA LEU A 3 5.32 -10.93 -16.82
C LEU A 3 5.71 -11.84 -17.98
N LYS A 4 6.94 -12.34 -17.97
CA LYS A 4 7.47 -13.30 -18.95
C LYS A 4 7.66 -14.64 -18.25
N ASP A 5 6.97 -15.67 -18.73
CA ASP A 5 6.84 -16.95 -18.05
C ASP A 5 8.08 -17.84 -18.18
N SER A 6 8.35 -18.57 -17.10
CA SER A 6 9.07 -19.85 -17.10
C SER A 6 8.40 -20.77 -16.07
N ILE A 7 7.44 -21.53 -16.58
CA ILE A 7 6.58 -22.58 -15.99
C ILE A 7 6.94 -23.06 -14.57
N ARG A 8 6.07 -22.75 -13.59
CA ARG A 8 5.63 -23.64 -12.50
C ARG A 8 4.22 -23.21 -12.03
N ARG A 9 3.23 -24.13 -12.08
CA ARG A 9 1.83 -23.98 -11.61
C ARG A 9 1.25 -22.57 -11.70
N TRP A 10 0.54 -22.29 -12.80
CA TRP A 10 -0.40 -21.19 -13.01
C TRP A 10 -1.25 -20.96 -11.74
N GLN A 11 -0.84 -20.04 -10.88
CA GLN A 11 -1.72 -19.44 -9.88
C GLN A 11 -2.36 -18.24 -10.56
N ILE A 12 -3.69 -18.20 -10.57
CA ILE A 12 -4.42 -17.02 -11.03
C ILE A 12 -4.22 -15.96 -9.95
N LEU A 13 -3.75 -14.78 -10.37
CA LEU A 13 -3.59 -13.62 -9.51
C LEU A 13 -4.57 -12.56 -9.99
N ASP A 14 -5.63 -12.34 -9.23
CA ASP A 14 -6.57 -11.26 -9.45
C ASP A 14 -6.07 -9.98 -8.77
N VAL A 15 -5.96 -8.91 -9.54
CA VAL A 15 -5.45 -7.61 -9.06
C VAL A 15 -6.54 -6.57 -9.27
N ILE A 16 -7.01 -5.99 -8.17
CA ILE A 16 -7.92 -4.86 -8.18
C ILE A 16 -7.08 -3.58 -8.11
N ASP A 17 -7.02 -2.85 -9.22
CA ASP A 17 -6.38 -1.53 -9.25
C ASP A 17 -7.36 -0.47 -8.73
N THR A 18 -6.97 0.24 -7.67
CA THR A 18 -7.79 1.29 -7.05
C THR A 18 -7.31 2.65 -7.53
N PRO A 19 -8.18 3.51 -8.10
CA PRO A 19 -7.84 4.90 -8.38
C PRO A 19 -7.28 5.59 -7.13
N GLY A 20 -6.31 6.48 -7.32
CA GLY A 20 -5.63 7.15 -6.20
C GLY A 20 -6.61 7.80 -5.23
N PHE A 21 -6.49 7.44 -3.94
CA PHE A 21 -7.30 8.03 -2.88
C PHE A 21 -6.90 9.48 -2.65
N ASP A 22 -7.69 10.42 -3.17
CA ASP A 22 -7.54 11.83 -2.78
C ASP A 22 -8.33 12.10 -1.50
N PHE A 23 -7.64 12.07 -0.36
CA PHE A 23 -8.21 12.38 0.95
C PHE A 23 -8.67 13.85 1.11
N ASN A 24 -8.47 14.70 0.10
CA ASN A 24 -9.11 16.02 0.03
C ASN A 24 -10.55 15.97 -0.54
N VAL A 25 -10.96 14.85 -1.14
CA VAL A 25 -12.29 14.64 -1.70
C VAL A 25 -13.23 14.14 -0.60
N GLU A 26 -14.50 14.54 -0.67
CA GLU A 26 -15.55 14.18 0.31
C GLU A 26 -15.43 12.73 0.77
N SER A 27 -15.41 12.56 2.09
CA SER A 27 -15.24 11.26 2.77
C SER A 27 -16.19 10.16 2.26
N GLY A 28 -17.36 10.52 1.71
CA GLY A 28 -18.31 9.59 1.12
C GLY A 28 -17.82 8.87 -0.15
N LEU A 29 -17.02 9.52 -0.99
CA LEU A 29 -16.49 8.90 -2.22
C LEU A 29 -15.45 7.83 -1.90
N ILE A 30 -14.61 8.06 -0.89
CA ILE A 30 -13.58 7.11 -0.44
C ILE A 30 -14.22 5.87 0.19
N VAL A 31 -15.24 6.03 1.04
CA VAL A 31 -16.01 4.89 1.58
C VAL A 31 -16.58 4.05 0.46
N ASN A 32 -17.16 4.70 -0.56
CA ASN A 32 -17.81 4.01 -1.66
C ASN A 32 -16.82 3.21 -2.51
N GLU A 33 -15.65 3.77 -2.84
CA GLU A 33 -14.63 3.04 -3.60
C GLU A 33 -14.05 1.87 -2.79
N ILE A 34 -13.83 2.03 -1.49
CA ILE A 34 -13.37 0.91 -0.63
C ILE A 34 -14.47 -0.15 -0.50
N GLY A 35 -15.73 0.26 -0.35
CA GLY A 35 -16.88 -0.64 -0.36
C GLY A 35 -16.94 -1.48 -1.63
N LYS A 36 -16.81 -0.85 -2.81
CA LYS A 36 -16.71 -1.57 -4.09
C LYS A 36 -15.54 -2.54 -4.12
N CYS A 37 -14.38 -2.18 -3.58
CA CYS A 37 -13.21 -3.08 -3.53
C CYS A 37 -13.46 -4.30 -2.65
N ILE A 38 -14.13 -4.10 -1.51
CA ILE A 38 -14.54 -5.19 -0.62
C ILE A 38 -15.57 -6.08 -1.32
N ASP A 39 -16.58 -5.50 -1.96
CA ASP A 39 -17.61 -6.22 -2.70
C ASP A 39 -17.02 -7.03 -3.87
N LEU A 40 -16.02 -6.46 -4.58
CA LEU A 40 -15.30 -7.16 -5.65
C LEU A 40 -14.41 -8.29 -5.14
N ALA A 41 -13.94 -8.19 -3.89
CA ALA A 41 -13.10 -9.21 -3.29
C ALA A 41 -13.90 -10.40 -2.73
N ASP A 42 -15.21 -10.24 -2.49
CA ASP A 42 -16.16 -11.31 -2.12
C ASP A 42 -15.68 -12.23 -0.97
N ASP A 43 -14.86 -11.68 -0.05
CA ASP A 43 -14.14 -12.30 1.09
C ASP A 43 -12.67 -12.77 0.88
N ASP A 44 -12.09 -12.71 -0.33
CA ASP A 44 -10.81 -13.38 -0.65
C ASP A 44 -9.62 -12.42 -0.87
N VAL A 45 -9.48 -11.41 0.00
CA VAL A 45 -8.29 -10.54 0.01
C VAL A 45 -7.11 -11.26 0.65
N HIS A 46 -6.20 -11.72 -0.19
CA HIS A 46 -4.97 -12.38 0.25
C HIS A 46 -3.86 -11.39 0.65
N ALA A 47 -3.84 -10.20 0.05
CA ALA A 47 -2.89 -9.14 0.36
C ALA A 47 -3.43 -7.78 -0.09
N VAL A 48 -3.02 -6.72 0.60
CA VAL A 48 -3.26 -5.32 0.23
C VAL A 48 -1.92 -4.66 -0.03
N LEU A 49 -1.71 -4.13 -1.23
CA LEU A 49 -0.49 -3.40 -1.57
C LEU A 49 -0.67 -1.90 -1.29
N PHE A 50 0.10 -1.35 -0.35
CA PHE A 50 0.18 0.09 -0.15
C PHE A 50 1.40 0.63 -0.91
N VAL A 51 1.17 1.36 -1.99
CA VAL A 51 2.23 1.76 -2.92
C VAL A 51 2.71 3.17 -2.63
N LEU A 52 3.99 3.30 -2.30
CA LEU A 52 4.72 4.55 -2.11
C LEU A 52 5.76 4.74 -3.22
N SER A 53 6.22 5.97 -3.43
CA SER A 53 7.35 6.25 -4.32
C SER A 53 8.56 6.65 -3.50
N VAL A 54 9.76 6.15 -3.85
CA VAL A 54 11.01 6.63 -3.25
C VAL A 54 11.30 8.10 -3.57
N ARG A 55 10.60 8.69 -4.55
CA ARG A 55 10.73 10.11 -4.88
C ARG A 55 9.96 11.02 -3.92
N THR A 56 9.06 10.45 -3.13
CA THR A 56 8.16 11.18 -2.24
C THR A 56 8.36 10.71 -0.81
N SER A 57 8.62 11.64 0.10
CA SER A 57 8.66 11.33 1.53
C SER A 57 7.27 10.94 2.03
N PHE A 58 7.24 10.09 3.07
CA PHE A 58 5.99 9.69 3.70
C PHE A 58 5.21 10.91 4.21
N SER A 59 4.04 11.16 3.63
CA SER A 59 3.28 12.38 3.90
C SER A 59 2.19 12.17 4.95
N LYS A 60 1.71 13.28 5.53
CA LYS A 60 0.54 13.24 6.41
C LYS A 60 -0.70 12.66 5.72
N LYS A 61 -0.81 12.79 4.39
CA LYS A 61 -1.89 12.22 3.61
C LYS A 61 -1.80 10.69 3.58
N GLU A 62 -0.61 10.14 3.36
CA GLU A 62 -0.40 8.68 3.39
C GLU A 62 -0.61 8.10 4.79
N ARG A 63 -0.18 8.81 5.85
CA ARG A 63 -0.50 8.41 7.23
C ARG A 63 -2.02 8.37 7.47
N ALA A 64 -2.73 9.41 7.05
CA ALA A 64 -4.18 9.47 7.17
C ALA A 64 -4.87 8.36 6.36
N ALA A 65 -4.33 8.01 5.19
CA ALA A 65 -4.79 6.92 4.35
C ALA A 65 -4.76 5.58 5.09
N ILE A 66 -3.60 5.21 5.64
CA ILE A 66 -3.41 3.96 6.37
C ILE A 66 -4.34 3.90 7.59
N GLN A 67 -4.42 5.00 8.36
CA GLN A 67 -5.30 5.06 9.53
C GLN A 67 -6.78 4.93 9.17
N TYR A 68 -7.20 5.60 8.11
CA TYR A 68 -8.58 5.55 7.62
C TYR A 68 -8.93 4.14 7.13
N PHE A 69 -8.04 3.52 6.36
CA PHE A 69 -8.23 2.16 5.85
C PHE A 69 -8.31 1.14 6.99
N LYS A 70 -7.41 1.21 7.99
CA LYS A 70 -7.48 0.41 9.21
C LYS A 70 -8.80 0.59 9.97
N LYS A 71 -9.35 1.81 10.00
CA LYS A 71 -10.64 2.09 10.66
C LYS A 71 -11.82 1.50 9.89
N LEU A 72 -11.78 1.52 8.55
CA LEU A 72 -12.88 1.08 7.71
C LEU A 72 -12.94 -0.44 7.57
N VAL A 73 -11.79 -1.09 7.37
CA VAL A 73 -11.69 -2.55 7.17
C VAL A 73 -11.49 -3.29 8.49
N GLY A 74 -10.90 -2.63 9.48
CA GLY A 74 -10.50 -3.23 10.76
C GLY A 74 -8.99 -3.40 10.86
N THR A 75 -8.47 -3.43 12.08
CA THR A 75 -7.02 -3.42 12.34
C THR A 75 -6.27 -4.65 11.82
N LYS A 76 -6.97 -5.79 11.66
CA LYS A 76 -6.43 -7.03 11.08
C LYS A 76 -5.96 -6.89 9.64
N ILE A 77 -6.42 -5.87 8.90
CA ILE A 77 -5.97 -5.64 7.53
C ILE A 77 -4.46 -5.39 7.44
N SER A 78 -3.87 -4.95 8.54
CA SER A 78 -2.42 -4.74 8.65
C SER A 78 -1.64 -6.05 8.47
N ASP A 79 -2.20 -7.19 8.90
CA ASP A 79 -1.58 -8.52 8.75
C ASP A 79 -1.47 -8.95 7.28
N TYR A 80 -2.30 -8.37 6.41
CA TYR A 80 -2.35 -8.63 4.97
C TYR A 80 -1.75 -7.48 4.15
N MET A 81 -1.34 -6.39 4.79
CA MET A 81 -0.82 -5.21 4.11
C MET A 81 0.68 -5.37 3.84
N ILE A 82 1.07 -5.11 2.59
CA ILE A 82 2.47 -5.10 2.14
C ILE A 82 2.77 -3.69 1.64
N LEU A 83 3.84 -3.10 2.16
CA LEU A 83 4.33 -1.80 1.72
C LEU A 83 5.23 -1.98 0.47
N VAL A 84 4.90 -1.27 -0.62
CA VAL A 84 5.66 -1.35 -1.87
C VAL A 84 6.24 0.01 -2.21
N TYR A 85 7.57 0.11 -2.27
CA TYR A 85 8.25 1.30 -2.78
C TYR A 85 8.55 1.17 -4.27
N THR A 86 8.05 2.12 -5.05
CA THR A 86 8.29 2.23 -6.49
C THR A 86 9.37 3.26 -6.80
N GLY A 87 9.97 3.14 -7.97
CA GLY A 87 11.04 4.03 -8.41
C GLY A 87 12.40 3.68 -7.81
N GLY A 88 12.62 2.42 -7.40
CA GLY A 88 13.91 1.96 -6.86
C GLY A 88 15.10 2.22 -7.79
N ASP A 89 14.86 2.41 -9.10
CA ASP A 89 15.83 2.87 -10.08
C ASP A 89 16.30 4.34 -9.87
N LYS A 90 15.85 4.99 -8.80
CA LYS A 90 16.23 6.33 -8.37
C LYS A 90 17.03 6.37 -7.08
N LEU A 91 17.16 5.23 -6.40
CA LEU A 91 18.12 5.11 -5.31
C LEU A 91 19.54 5.17 -5.90
N GLU A 92 20.46 5.84 -5.22
CA GLU A 92 21.87 5.81 -5.62
C GLU A 92 22.41 4.38 -5.47
N ASP A 93 23.46 4.01 -6.20
CA ASP A 93 23.99 2.63 -6.22
C ASP A 93 24.40 2.11 -4.83
N ASN A 94 24.66 3.02 -3.88
CA ASN A 94 25.04 2.69 -2.50
C ASN A 94 23.89 2.89 -1.49
N ASP A 95 22.73 3.40 -1.92
CA ASP A 95 21.58 3.63 -1.05
C ASP A 95 20.67 2.39 -1.06
N SER A 96 20.49 1.78 0.10
CA SER A 96 19.45 0.78 0.27
C SER A 96 18.09 1.42 0.48
N LEU A 97 17.01 0.64 0.26
CA LEU A 97 15.67 1.08 0.64
C LEU A 97 15.60 1.43 2.15
N ASN A 98 16.35 0.73 3.00
CA ASN A 98 16.36 1.00 4.43
C ASN A 98 16.97 2.37 4.74
N ASP A 99 18.01 2.79 4.01
CA ASP A 99 18.62 4.11 4.17
C ASP A 99 17.62 5.21 3.80
N HIS A 100 16.83 5.01 2.74
CA HIS A 100 15.76 5.92 2.37
C HIS A 100 14.64 5.98 3.45
N LEU A 101 14.27 4.83 4.03
CA LEU A 101 13.27 4.77 5.10
C LEU A 101 13.71 5.56 6.34
N ASP A 102 14.97 5.45 6.74
CA ASP A 102 15.51 6.14 7.91
C ASP A 102 15.60 7.67 7.72
N CYS A 103 15.70 8.17 6.48
CA CYS A 103 15.65 9.61 6.17
C CYS A 103 14.23 10.19 6.09
N SER A 104 13.20 9.35 5.91
CA SER A 104 11.85 9.76 5.47
C SER A 104 10.85 10.15 6.58
N ARG A 105 11.32 10.59 7.76
CA ARG A 105 10.57 10.65 9.04
C ARG A 105 10.16 9.26 9.53
N PRO A 106 11.12 8.48 10.01
CA PRO A 106 10.90 7.10 10.40
C PRO A 106 9.88 6.97 11.52
N GLU A 107 9.67 7.97 12.39
CA GLU A 107 8.73 7.86 13.51
C GLU A 107 7.26 7.79 13.05
N ASP A 108 6.85 8.68 12.15
CA ASP A 108 5.47 8.72 11.62
C ASP A 108 5.16 7.45 10.81
N LEU A 109 6.15 6.99 10.04
CA LEU A 109 6.05 5.78 9.24
C LEU A 109 6.06 4.52 10.12
N LYS A 110 7.03 4.39 11.04
CA LYS A 110 7.11 3.28 12.01
C LYS A 110 5.86 3.23 12.87
N GLU A 111 5.27 4.37 13.27
CA GLU A 111 4.01 4.40 14.01
C GLU A 111 2.83 3.92 13.17
N ALA A 112 2.71 4.36 11.91
CA ALA A 112 1.65 3.91 11.01
C ALA A 112 1.75 2.41 10.69
N LEU A 113 2.98 1.88 10.65
CA LEU A 113 3.34 0.52 10.25
C LEU A 113 3.56 -0.45 11.41
N LYS A 114 3.31 -0.10 12.68
CA LYS A 114 3.57 -0.99 13.83
C LYS A 114 2.96 -2.40 13.71
N ASP A 115 1.93 -2.53 12.88
CA ASP A 115 1.20 -3.77 12.64
C ASP A 115 1.29 -4.23 11.17
N VAL A 116 2.11 -3.58 10.33
CA VAL A 116 2.22 -3.83 8.88
C VAL A 116 3.57 -4.49 8.58
N TRP A 117 3.58 -5.46 7.66
CA TRP A 117 4.83 -6.09 7.20
C TRP A 117 5.55 -5.16 6.19
N VAL A 118 6.84 -4.90 6.46
CA VAL A 118 7.76 -4.12 5.60
C VAL A 118 8.80 -5.05 5.00
#